data_AF-A0A7S1RC80-F1
#
_entry.id   AF-A0A7S1RC80-F1
#
_cell.length_a   1.000
_cell.length_b   1.000
_cell.length_c   1.000
_cell.angle_alpha   90.00
_cell.angle_beta   90.00
_cell.angle_gamma   90.00
#
_symmetry.space_group_name_H-M   'P 1'
#
loop_
_entity.id
_entity.type
_entity.pdbx_description
1 polymer ?
#
loop_
_entity_poly.entity_id
_entity_poly.type
_entity_poly.pdbx_seq_one_letter_code
_entity_poly.pdbx_strand_id
1 'polypeptide(L)'
;QGSSLGLQTPRPPFSGERAAAEMTSVVDTKVAVRAFKGCVKEKGGESCSAERKAVVAGIASATKAECAPFVEDFFSCFAHRYSLSSCNDATVSKMLKCQEQFSGSLLSK
;
A
#
# COMPACT_ATOMS: atom_id res chain seq x y z
N GLN A 1 -34.52 17.79 27.24
CA GLN A 1 -35.38 16.94 26.41
C GLN A 1 -34.68 16.89 25.04
N GLY A 2 -33.72 15.99 24.80
CA GLY A 2 -33.89 14.59 24.35
C GLY A 2 -33.45 14.52 22.87
N SER A 3 -32.17 14.23 22.56
CA SER A 3 -31.58 12.92 22.19
C SER A 3 -31.68 12.54 20.69
N SER A 4 -30.51 12.40 20.04
CA SER A 4 -30.09 11.36 19.05
C SER A 4 -29.16 11.96 17.98
N LEU A 5 -27.84 11.78 18.09
CA LEU A 5 -27.05 10.66 17.53
C LEU A 5 -27.01 10.65 16.00
N GLY A 6 -25.87 11.10 15.46
CA GLY A 6 -25.50 11.01 14.05
C GLY A 6 -24.05 11.43 13.87
N LEU A 7 -23.13 10.57 14.31
CA LEU A 7 -21.70 10.66 14.04
C LEU A 7 -21.50 10.65 12.52
N GLN A 8 -21.14 11.78 11.92
CA GLN A 8 -20.67 11.84 10.54
C GLN A 8 -19.45 12.75 10.51
N THR A 9 -18.32 12.15 10.85
CA THR A 9 -17.01 12.71 10.51
C THR A 9 -16.98 12.92 8.99
N PRO A 10 -16.80 14.16 8.50
CA PRO A 10 -16.50 14.34 7.09
C PRO A 10 -15.16 13.64 6.83
N ARG A 11 -15.16 12.64 5.93
CA ARG A 11 -13.94 12.16 5.28
C ARG A 11 -13.19 13.40 4.78
N PRO A 12 -11.90 13.58 5.09
CA PRO A 12 -11.16 14.68 4.49
C PRO A 12 -11.24 14.52 2.97
N PRO A 13 -11.49 15.61 2.22
CA PRO A 13 -11.36 15.57 0.78
C PRO A 13 -9.91 15.20 0.50
N PHE A 14 -9.70 14.18 -0.33
CA PHE A 14 -8.42 13.97 -1.01
C PHE A 14 -8.23 15.19 -1.93
N SER A 15 -7.81 16.31 -1.35
CA SER A 15 -7.37 17.50 -2.05
C SER A 15 -6.20 17.09 -2.93
N GLY A 16 -6.33 17.38 -4.22
CA GLY A 16 -5.32 17.11 -5.23
C GLY A 16 -4.02 17.85 -4.94
N GLU A 17 -3.17 17.26 -4.11
CA GLU A 17 -1.73 17.41 -4.26
C GLU A 17 -1.37 16.58 -5.50
N ARG A 18 -1.22 17.31 -6.61
CA ARG A 18 -0.70 16.88 -7.92
C ARG A 18 0.11 15.59 -7.80
N ALA A 19 -0.31 14.52 -8.46
CA ALA A 19 0.15 14.24 -9.83
C ALA A 19 1.69 14.31 -9.99
N ALA A 20 2.41 13.93 -8.96
CA ALA A 20 3.70 13.29 -9.04
C ALA A 20 3.58 11.95 -8.30
N ALA A 21 2.71 11.07 -8.80
CA ALA A 21 3.11 9.67 -8.87
C ALA A 21 4.26 9.61 -9.88
N GLU A 22 5.38 10.24 -9.52
CA GLU A 22 6.68 9.92 -10.06
C GLU A 22 6.73 8.41 -9.99
N MET A 23 6.96 7.77 -11.13
CA MET A 23 7.03 6.33 -11.25
C MET A 23 8.18 5.88 -10.34
N THR A 24 7.90 5.72 -9.05
CA THR A 24 8.87 5.32 -8.04
C THR A 24 9.22 3.90 -8.42
N SER A 25 10.32 3.79 -9.15
CA SER A 25 10.82 2.50 -9.58
C SER A 25 11.10 1.69 -8.33
N VAL A 26 11.07 0.36 -8.46
CA VAL A 26 11.59 -0.56 -7.45
C VAL A 26 12.97 -0.12 -6.94
N VAL A 27 13.76 0.53 -7.81
CA VAL A 27 15.05 1.14 -7.48
C VAL A 27 14.91 2.33 -6.54
N ASP A 28 14.04 3.31 -6.83
CA ASP A 28 13.79 4.48 -5.95
C ASP A 28 13.27 4.05 -4.58
N THR A 29 12.38 3.07 -4.55
CA THR A 29 11.88 2.50 -3.29
C THR A 29 13.01 1.87 -2.47
N LYS A 30 13.96 1.16 -3.12
CA LYS A 30 15.16 0.63 -2.42
C LYS A 30 16.07 1.74 -1.91
N VAL A 31 16.23 2.84 -2.65
CA VAL A 31 17.01 4.01 -2.20
C VAL A 31 16.33 4.65 -0.98
N ALA A 32 15.02 4.84 -1.01
CA ALA A 32 14.24 5.34 0.13
C ALA A 32 14.36 4.43 1.36
N VAL A 33 14.32 3.10 1.18
CA VAL A 33 14.50 2.13 2.28
C VAL A 33 15.89 2.26 2.91
N ARG A 34 16.94 2.46 2.10
CA ARG A 34 18.31 2.68 2.60
C ARG A 34 18.42 4.00 3.34
N ALA A 35 17.84 5.08 2.82
CA ALA A 35 17.81 6.37 3.48
C ALA A 35 17.06 6.31 4.82
N PHE A 36 15.93 5.61 4.87
CA PHE A 36 15.19 5.35 6.12
C PHE A 36 16.04 4.55 7.11
N LYS A 37 16.66 3.43 6.70
CA LYS A 37 17.57 2.65 7.58
C LYS A 37 18.71 3.51 8.13
N GLY A 38 19.31 4.38 7.30
CA GLY A 38 20.34 5.33 7.72
C GLY A 38 19.82 6.32 8.75
N CYS A 39 18.67 6.94 8.50
CA CYS A 39 18.03 7.86 9.45
C CYS A 39 17.69 7.18 10.78
N VAL A 40 17.11 5.97 10.76
CA VAL A 40 16.75 5.24 11.99
C VAL A 40 18.00 4.95 12.82
N LYS A 41 19.12 4.61 12.17
CA LYS A 41 20.39 4.35 12.84
C LYS A 41 20.96 5.60 13.52
N GLU A 42 20.80 6.77 12.91
CA GLU A 42 21.37 8.04 13.38
C GLU A 42 20.49 8.75 14.42
N LYS A 43 19.17 8.84 14.18
CA LYS A 43 18.25 9.70 14.92
C LYS A 43 17.12 8.96 15.64
N GLY A 44 17.04 7.63 15.49
CA GLY A 44 15.94 6.82 16.01
C GLY A 44 14.68 6.88 15.12
N GLY A 45 13.87 5.82 15.19
CA GLY A 45 12.76 5.59 14.25
C GLY A 45 11.62 6.61 14.28
N GLU A 46 11.48 7.38 15.36
CA GLU A 46 10.46 8.43 15.52
C GLU A 46 10.82 9.72 14.78
N SER A 47 12.12 10.01 14.67
CA SER A 47 12.63 11.21 13.98
C SER A 47 12.59 11.11 12.45
N CYS A 48 12.40 9.91 11.91
CA CYS A 48 12.48 9.60 10.48
C CYS A 48 11.09 9.47 9.82
N SER A 49 10.14 10.32 10.23
CA SER A 49 8.75 10.25 9.76
C SER A 49 8.61 10.58 8.27
N ALA A 50 9.46 11.47 7.74
CA ALA A 50 9.48 11.84 6.33
C ALA A 50 9.97 10.68 5.45
N GLU A 51 11.10 10.07 5.81
CA GLU A 51 11.69 8.91 5.13
C GLU A 51 10.76 7.70 5.24
N ARG A 52 10.10 7.51 6.39
CA ARG A 52 9.09 6.47 6.56
C ARG A 52 7.92 6.64 5.59
N LYS A 53 7.41 7.87 5.45
CA LYS A 53 6.33 8.16 4.49
C LYS A 53 6.77 7.89 3.05
N ALA A 54 7.98 8.30 2.68
CA ALA A 54 8.54 8.04 1.35
C ALA A 54 8.67 6.54 1.07
N VAL A 55 9.17 5.76 2.03
CA VAL A 55 9.25 4.30 1.94
C VAL A 55 7.88 3.65 1.78
N VAL A 56 6.90 4.04 2.61
CA VAL A 56 5.54 3.48 2.54
C VAL A 56 4.87 3.83 1.21
N ALA A 57 5.02 5.07 0.74
CA ALA A 57 4.49 5.49 -0.55
C ALA A 57 5.14 4.72 -1.71
N GLY A 58 6.46 4.57 -1.70
CA GLY A 58 7.19 3.82 -2.73
C GLY A 58 6.85 2.33 -2.75
N ILE A 59 6.75 1.69 -1.59
CA ILE A 59 6.31 0.29 -1.48
C ILE A 59 4.88 0.15 -1.97
N ALA A 60 3.96 1.02 -1.54
CA ALA A 60 2.56 0.95 -1.95
C ALA A 60 2.39 1.09 -3.47
N SER A 61 3.09 2.04 -4.09
CA SER A 61 3.08 2.24 -5.54
C SER A 61 3.67 1.05 -6.29
N ALA A 62 4.81 0.54 -5.84
CA ALA A 62 5.48 -0.60 -6.47
C ALA A 62 4.69 -1.91 -6.31
N THR A 63 4.12 -2.16 -5.12
CA THR A 63 3.24 -3.30 -4.85
C THR A 63 1.95 -3.21 -5.67
N LYS A 64 1.40 -2.01 -5.85
CA LYS A 64 0.22 -1.82 -6.70
C LYS A 64 0.52 -2.16 -8.16
N ALA A 65 1.69 -1.78 -8.67
CA ALA A 65 2.10 -2.11 -10.03
C ALA A 65 2.37 -3.60 -10.21
N GLU A 66 3.10 -4.22 -9.27
CA GLU A 66 3.53 -5.62 -9.41
C GLU A 66 2.41 -6.62 -9.07
N CYS A 67 1.54 -6.29 -8.12
CA CYS A 67 0.41 -7.13 -7.75
C CYS A 67 -0.90 -6.76 -8.47
N ALA A 68 -0.86 -5.81 -9.41
CA ALA A 68 -1.99 -5.39 -10.25
C ALA A 68 -2.83 -6.56 -10.79
N PRO A 69 -2.25 -7.60 -11.44
CA PRO A 69 -3.04 -8.68 -12.02
C PRO A 69 -3.84 -9.47 -10.96
N PHE A 70 -3.30 -9.66 -9.75
CA PHE A 70 -4.00 -10.35 -8.67
C PHE A 70 -5.10 -9.50 -8.05
N VAL A 71 -4.91 -8.17 -8.03
CA VAL A 71 -5.91 -7.22 -7.56
C VAL A 71 -7.08 -7.14 -8.53
N GLU A 72 -6.83 -7.12 -9.85
CA GLU A 72 -7.89 -7.18 -10.85
C GLU A 72 -8.68 -8.49 -10.80
N ASP A 73 -8.01 -9.63 -10.59
CA ASP A 73 -8.64 -10.93 -10.40
C ASP A 73 -9.55 -10.92 -9.16
N PHE A 74 -9.07 -10.34 -8.05
CA PHE A 74 -9.88 -10.14 -6.83
C PHE A 74 -11.10 -9.25 -7.08
N PHE A 75 -10.94 -8.11 -7.76
CA PHE A 75 -12.04 -7.20 -8.05
C PHE A 75 -13.07 -7.81 -9.00
N SER A 76 -12.61 -8.58 -10.00
CA SER A 76 -13.47 -9.35 -10.87
C SER A 76 -14.29 -10.37 -10.07
N CYS A 77 -13.64 -11.12 -9.19
CA CYS A 77 -14.32 -12.05 -8.29
C CYS A 77 -15.30 -11.36 -7.33
N PHE A 78 -14.93 -10.21 -6.79
CA PHE A 78 -15.77 -9.41 -5.91
C PHE A 78 -17.02 -8.88 -6.64
N ALA A 79 -16.86 -8.39 -7.88
CA ALA A 79 -17.97 -7.93 -8.71
C ALA A 79 -19.01 -9.04 -8.96
N HIS A 80 -18.54 -10.29 -9.09
CA HIS A 80 -19.39 -11.48 -9.23
C HIS A 80 -19.79 -12.13 -7.89
N ARG A 81 -19.54 -11.48 -6.74
CA ARG A 81 -19.79 -12.03 -5.39
C ARG A 81 -19.22 -13.43 -5.17
N TYR A 82 -18.05 -13.71 -5.75
CA TYR A 82 -17.41 -15.03 -5.70
C TYR A 82 -18.29 -16.16 -6.28
N SER A 83 -19.23 -15.85 -7.16
CA SER A 83 -20.12 -16.83 -7.78
C SER A 83 -19.47 -17.62 -8.93
N LEU A 84 -18.26 -17.23 -9.35
CA LEU A 84 -17.48 -17.94 -10.38
C LEU A 84 -16.65 -19.04 -9.71
N SER A 85 -16.57 -20.23 -10.32
CA SER A 85 -15.79 -21.36 -9.79
C SER A 85 -14.28 -21.08 -9.68
N SER A 86 -13.79 -20.12 -10.47
CA SER A 86 -12.40 -19.63 -10.41
C SER A 86 -12.14 -18.70 -9.21
N CYS A 87 -13.18 -18.15 -8.59
CA CYS A 87 -13.10 -17.19 -7.50
C CYS A 87 -13.13 -17.87 -6.14
N ASN A 88 -12.02 -18.52 -5.79
CA ASN A 88 -11.84 -19.18 -4.50
C ASN A 88 -10.83 -18.41 -3.63
N ASP A 89 -10.64 -18.89 -2.41
CA ASP A 89 -9.66 -18.36 -1.44
C ASP A 89 -8.24 -18.25 -2.02
N ALA A 90 -7.93 -19.08 -3.04
CA ALA A 90 -6.70 -19.02 -3.81
C ALA A 90 -6.44 -17.64 -4.46
N THR A 91 -7.46 -16.89 -4.90
CA THR A 91 -7.30 -15.56 -5.52
C THR A 91 -6.82 -14.54 -4.50
N VAL A 92 -7.45 -14.53 -3.31
CA VAL A 92 -7.03 -13.66 -2.19
C VAL A 92 -5.64 -14.06 -1.70
N SER A 93 -5.40 -15.36 -1.54
CA SER A 93 -4.10 -15.89 -1.13
C SER A 93 -2.98 -15.54 -2.10
N LYS A 94 -3.22 -15.55 -3.42
CA LYS A 94 -2.24 -15.13 -4.43
C LYS A 94 -1.90 -13.64 -4.31
N MET A 95 -2.92 -12.80 -4.09
CA MET A 95 -2.72 -11.37 -3.88
C MET A 95 -1.88 -11.09 -2.61
N LEU A 96 -2.23 -11.70 -1.48
CA LEU A 96 -1.50 -11.51 -0.22
C LEU A 96 -0.06 -12.03 -0.32
N LYS A 97 0.16 -13.18 -0.95
CA LYS A 97 1.50 -13.72 -1.21
C LYS A 97 2.34 -12.79 -2.08
N CYS A 98 1.75 -12.18 -3.10
CA CYS A 98 2.45 -11.19 -3.92
C CYS A 98 2.90 -9.98 -3.07
N GLN A 99 2.01 -9.45 -2.23
CA GLN A 99 2.34 -8.33 -1.34
C GLN A 99 3.45 -8.71 -0.35
N GLU A 100 3.38 -9.88 0.27
CA GLU A 100 4.37 -10.38 1.23
C GLU A 100 5.74 -10.60 0.58
N GLN A 101 5.80 -11.32 -0.54
CA GLN A 101 7.04 -11.61 -1.26
C GLN A 101 7.70 -10.34 -1.78
N PHE A 102 6.91 -9.42 -2.33
CA PHE A 102 7.43 -8.19 -2.92
C PHE A 102 7.88 -7.18 -1.87
N SER A 103 7.05 -6.92 -0.84
CA SER A 103 7.45 -6.04 0.28
C SER A 103 8.64 -6.63 1.04
N GLY A 104 8.66 -7.94 1.27
CA GLY A 104 9.80 -8.66 1.83
C GLY A 104 11.07 -8.46 0.99
N SER A 105 10.97 -8.59 -0.33
CA SER A 105 12.12 -8.39 -1.25
C SER A 105 12.60 -6.94 -1.32
N LEU A 106 11.72 -5.96 -1.11
CA LEU A 106 12.07 -4.53 -1.06
C LEU A 106 12.74 -4.13 0.26
N LEU A 107 12.33 -4.77 1.37
CA LEU A 107 12.85 -4.49 2.71
C LEU A 107 14.08 -5.35 3.04
N SER A 108 14.22 -6.49 2.37
CA SER A 108 15.34 -7.42 2.52
C SER A 108 16.60 -6.86 1.84
N LYS A 109 17.67 -6.77 2.65
CA LYS A 109 18.99 -6.17 2.38
C LYS A 109 18.94 -4.72 1.86
#